data_AF-A0A7V4PAW7-F1
#
_entry.id   AF-A0A7V4PAW7-F1
#
_cell.length_a   1.000
_cell.length_b   1.000
_cell.length_c   1.000
_cell.angle_alpha   90.00
_cell.angle_beta   90.00
_cell.angle_gamma   90.00
#
_symmetry.space_group_name_H-M   'P 1'
#
loop_
_entity.id
_entity.type
_entity.pdbx_description
1 polymer ?
#
loop_
_entity_poly.entity_id
_entity_poly.type
_entity_poly.pdbx_seq_one_letter_code
_entity_poly.pdbx_strand_id
1 'polypeptide(L)' 'MNHLEKDLHTLIVKGKSQGYLTYDDVNAYLPDQDVTPEKLDNLLVALEDVGIELVDKPPVRPGQPPLKVFPPADEQPSLL' A
#
# COMPACT_ATOMS: atom_id res chain seq x y z
N MET A 1 -0.53 -16.66 16.48
CA MET A 1 -0.95 -16.41 15.08
C MET A 1 0.14 -15.54 14.46
N ASN A 2 0.75 -15.94 13.35
CA ASN A 2 1.76 -15.10 12.68
C ASN A 2 1.07 -13.85 12.15
N HIS A 3 1.52 -12.68 12.60
CA HIS A 3 0.95 -11.40 12.16
C HIS A 3 1.13 -11.19 10.65
N LEU A 4 2.29 -11.61 10.13
CA LEU A 4 2.69 -11.46 8.72
C LEU A 4 1.65 -11.94 7.70
N GLU A 5 0.96 -13.05 7.96
CA GLU A 5 -0.05 -13.61 7.04
C GLU A 5 -1.32 -12.73 6.96
N LYS A 6 -1.70 -12.10 8.07
CA LYS A 6 -2.87 -11.20 8.13
C LYS A 6 -2.59 -9.87 7.46
N ASP A 7 -1.38 -9.35 7.65
CA ASP A 7 -0.95 -8.09 7.06
C ASP A 7 -0.84 -8.23 5.53
N LEU A 8 -0.34 -9.38 5.03
CA LEU A 8 -0.31 -9.68 3.58
C LEU A 8 -1.72 -9.73 3.00
N HIS A 9 -2.63 -10.45 3.65
CA HIS A 9 -4.01 -10.54 3.17
C HIS A 9 -4.67 -9.15 3.11
N THR A 10 -4.43 -8.30 4.11
CA THR A 10 -4.96 -6.94 4.14
C THR A 10 -4.43 -6.11 2.96
N LEU A 11 -3.13 -6.23 2.67
CA LEU A 11 -2.50 -5.57 1.54
C LEU A 11 -3.10 -6.04 0.20
N ILE A 12 -3.27 -7.34 0.02
CA ILE A 12 -3.89 -7.93 -1.18
C ILE A 12 -5.34 -7.43 -1.35
N VAL A 13 -6.15 -7.39 -0.28
CA VAL A 13 -7.54 -6.89 -0.36
C VAL A 13 -7.57 -5.43 -0.78
N LYS A 14 -6.68 -4.60 -0.21
CA LYS A 14 -6.54 -3.19 -0.60
C LYS A 14 -6.18 -3.06 -2.08
N GLY A 15 -5.16 -3.80 -2.51
CA GLY A 15 -4.69 -3.81 -3.89
C GLY A 15 -5.77 -4.27 -4.87
N LYS A 16 -6.52 -5.33 -4.55
CA LYS A 16 -7.65 -5.82 -5.35
C LYS A 16 -8.76 -4.78 -5.48
N SER A 17 -9.05 -4.04 -4.41
CA SER A 17 -10.13 -3.05 -4.41
C SER A 17 -9.84 -1.85 -5.31
N GLN A 18 -8.58 -1.43 -5.43
CA GLN A 18 -8.19 -0.29 -6.25
C GLN A 18 -7.60 -0.69 -7.62
N GLY A 19 -7.18 -1.94 -7.76
CA GLY A 19 -6.53 -2.52 -8.94
C GLY A 19 -5.01 -2.33 -8.98
N TYR A 20 -4.42 -1.73 -7.94
CA TYR A 20 -2.99 -1.44 -7.86
C TYR A 20 -2.52 -1.39 -6.40
N LEU A 21 -1.22 -1.44 -6.16
CA LEU A 21 -0.59 -1.07 -4.88
C LEU A 21 0.52 -0.07 -5.13
N THR A 22 0.82 0.75 -4.14
CA THR A 22 1.93 1.69 -4.20
C THR A 22 3.17 1.17 -3.47
N TYR A 23 4.36 1.67 -3.79
CA TYR A 23 5.54 1.38 -2.96
C TYR A 23 5.34 1.78 -1.50
N ASP A 24 4.54 2.81 -1.22
CA ASP A 24 4.17 3.21 0.14
C ASP A 24 3.35 2.12 0.86
N ASP A 25 2.39 1.51 0.15
CA ASP A 25 1.63 0.36 0.66
C ASP A 25 2.52 -0.84 0.97
N VAL A 26 3.50 -1.11 0.09
CA VAL A 26 4.47 -2.18 0.28
C VAL A 26 5.38 -1.88 1.48
N ASN A 27 5.87 -0.65 1.61
CA ASN A 27 6.69 -0.21 2.75
C ASN A 27 5.91 -0.21 4.07
N ALA A 28 4.60 0.02 4.04
CA ALA A 28 3.75 -0.09 5.22
C ALA A 28 3.58 -1.55 5.70
N TYR A 29 3.61 -2.51 4.76
CA TYR A 29 3.56 -3.94 5.05
C TYR A 29 4.93 -4.52 5.42
N LEU A 30 5.97 -4.13 4.69
CA LEU A 30 7.36 -4.49 4.89
C LEU A 30 8.18 -3.20 5.08
N PRO A 31 8.32 -2.69 6.31
CA PRO A 31 9.24 -1.58 6.56
C PRO A 31 10.67 -2.02 6.25
N ASP A 32 11.57 -1.10 5.90
CA ASP A 32 12.95 -1.39 5.45
C ASP A 32 13.75 -2.38 6.32
N GLN A 33 13.46 -2.43 7.62
CA GLN A 33 14.05 -3.35 8.59
C GLN A 33 13.56 -4.81 8.48
N ASP A 34 12.43 -5.04 7.82
CA ASP A 34 11.78 -6.34 7.61
C ASP A 34 11.71 -6.75 6.13
N VAL A 35 12.07 -5.84 5.20
CA VAL A 35 12.23 -6.12 3.77
C VAL A 35 13.38 -7.11 3.59
N THR A 36 13.02 -8.33 3.24
CA THR A 36 13.97 -9.31 2.71
C THR A 36 13.62 -9.60 1.25
N PRO A 37 14.62 -9.88 0.39
CA PRO A 37 14.36 -10.18 -1.02
C PRO A 37 13.37 -11.33 -1.21
N GLU A 38 13.41 -12.34 -0.34
CA GLU A 38 12.48 -13.48 -0.38
C GLU A 38 11.03 -13.07 -0.07
N LYS A 39 10.80 -12.19 0.91
CA LYS A 39 9.45 -11.68 1.23
C LYS A 39 8.92 -10.78 0.12
N LEU A 40 9.78 -9.95 -0.46
CA LEU A 40 9.43 -9.09 -1.58
C LEU A 40 9.04 -9.93 -2.80
N ASP A 41 9.81 -10.97 -3.12
CA ASP A 41 9.52 -11.90 -4.22
C ASP A 41 8.16 -12.61 -4.01
N ASN A 42 7.92 -13.15 -2.81
CA ASN A 42 6.62 -13.75 -2.46
C ASN A 42 5.45 -12.75 -2.60
N LEU A 43 5.66 -11.50 -2.20
CA LEU A 43 4.66 -10.45 -2.39
C LEU A 43 4.39 -10.21 -3.88
N LEU A 44 5.43 -10.03 -4.69
CA LEU A 44 5.29 -9.78 -6.14
C LEU A 44 4.55 -10.92 -6.83
N VAL A 45 4.92 -12.17 -6.54
CA VAL A 45 4.22 -13.36 -7.05
C VAL A 45 2.76 -13.37 -6.63
N ALA A 46 2.46 -13.05 -5.37
CA ALA A 46 1.09 -12.97 -4.87
C ALA A 46 0.28 -11.86 -5.55
N LEU A 47 0.90 -10.73 -5.90
CA LEU A 47 0.27 -9.64 -6.64
C LEU A 47 -0.01 -10.02 -8.09
N GLU A 48 0.92 -10.69 -8.76
CA GLU A 48 0.73 -11.17 -10.13
C GLU A 48 -0.38 -12.22 -10.22
N ASP A 49 -0.45 -13.17 -9.26
CA ASP A 49 -1.49 -14.21 -9.20
C ASP A 49 -2.91 -13.61 -9.16
N VAL A 50 -3.07 -12.52 -8.42
CA VAL A 50 -4.36 -11.83 -8.26
C VAL A 50 -4.57 -10.68 -9.24
N GLY A 51 -3.59 -10.38 -10.10
CA GLY A 51 -3.64 -9.33 -11.11
C GLY A 51 -3.60 -7.90 -10.55
N ILE A 52 -2.86 -7.66 -9.47
CA ILE A 52 -2.63 -6.32 -8.91
C ILE A 52 -1.31 -5.75 -9.45
N GLU A 53 -1.36 -4.53 -9.97
CA GLU A 53 -0.15 -3.83 -10.45
C GLU A 53 0.54 -3.06 -9.32
N LEU A 54 1.86 -3.17 -9.22
CA LEU A 54 2.66 -2.32 -8.33
C LEU A 54 3.08 -1.04 -9.05
N VAL A 55 2.69 0.12 -8.52
CA VAL A 55 2.96 1.44 -9.10
C VAL A 55 3.74 2.32 -8.12
N ASP A 56 4.49 3.30 -8.63
CA ASP A 56 5.18 4.26 -7.77
C ASP A 56 4.21 5.20 -7.06
N LYS A 57 3.21 5.68 -7.80
CA LYS A 57 2.17 6.59 -7.34
C LYS A 57 0.81 6.13 -7.84
N PRO A 58 -0.27 6.42 -7.10
CA PRO A 58 -1.61 6.10 -7.55
C PRO A 58 -1.87 6.75 -8.92
N PRO A 59 -2.39 5.99 -9.91
CA PRO A 59 -2.66 6.53 -11.24
C PRO A 59 -3.71 7.64 -11.13
N VAL A 60 -3.39 8.82 -11.67
CA VAL A 60 -4.32 9.95 -11.74
C VAL A 60 -5.39 9.59 -12.78
N ARG A 61 -6.53 9.05 -12.35
CA ARG A 61 -7.65 8.81 -13.26
C ARG A 61 -8.28 10.17 -13.64
N PRO A 62 -8.42 10.50 -14.94
CA PRO A 62 -9.13 11.71 -15.34
C PRO A 62 -10.59 11.61 -14.87
N GLY A 63 -10.96 12.40 -13.86
CA GLY A 63 -12.32 12.43 -13.29
C GLY A 63 -12.47 11.84 -11.88
N GLN A 64 -11.43 11.26 -11.27
CA GLN A 64 -11.43 11.03 -9.83
C GLN A 64 -10.78 12.22 -9.13
N PRO A 65 -11.46 12.91 -8.19
CA PRO A 65 -10.77 13.87 -7.33
C PRO A 65 -9.62 13.12 -6.65
N PRO A 66 -8.43 13.73 -6.49
CA PRO A 66 -7.33 13.10 -5.78
C PRO A 66 -7.90 12.63 -4.45
N LEU A 67 -7.74 11.34 -4.15
CA LEU A 67 -8.06 10.80 -2.84
C LEU A 67 -7.44 11.78 -1.85
N LYS A 68 -8.27 12.39 -1.00
CA LYS A 68 -7.77 13.21 0.10
C LYS A 68 -6.90 12.28 0.93
N VAL A 69 -5.61 12.29 0.67
CA VAL A 69 -4.59 11.97 1.67
C VAL A 69 -4.85 13.04 2.70
N PHE A 70 -5.66 12.69 3.70
CA PHE A 70 -5.85 13.57 4.84
C PHE A 70 -4.45 13.79 5.39
N PRO A 71 -3.96 15.04 5.47
CA PRO A 71 -2.74 15.28 6.23
C PRO A 71 -2.95 14.67 7.61
N PRO A 72 -1.91 14.06 8.23
CA PRO A 72 -2.01 13.60 9.61
C PRO A 72 -2.59 14.76 10.43
N ALA A 73 -3.55 14.45 11.30
CA ALA A 73 -4.38 15.44 12.01
C ALA A 73 -3.62 16.32 13.02
N ASP A 74 -2.30 16.49 12.87
CA ASP A 74 -1.40 17.15 13.81
C ASP A 74 -0.86 18.51 13.31
N GLU A 75 -1.19 18.95 12.10
CA GLU A 75 -0.83 20.28 11.60
C GLU A 75 -2.04 21.22 11.47
N GLN A 76 -2.94 21.21 12.46
CA GLN A 76 -3.76 22.39 12.70
C GLN A 76 -2.88 23.42 13.42
N PRO A 77 -2.51 24.56 12.79
CA PRO A 77 -1.90 25.64 13.55
C PRO A 77 -2.89 26.02 14.64
N SER A 78 -2.44 25.90 15.90
CA SER A 78 -3.16 26.44 17.03
C SER A 78 -3.29 27.94 16.79
N LEU A 79 -4.50 28.36 16.44
CA LEU A 79 -4.83 29.77 16.23
C LEU A 79 -4.84 30.45 17.60
N LEU A 80 -3.74 31.11 17.94
CA LEU A 80 -3.72 32.28 18.84
C LEU A 80 -2.60 33.25 18.44
#